data_AF-A0A3E0PFT7-F1
#
_entry.id   AF-A0A3E0PFT7-F1
#
_cell.length_a   1.000
_cell.length_b   1.000
_cell.length_c   1.000
_cell.angle_alpha   90.00
_cell.angle_beta   90.00
_cell.angle_gamma   90.00
#
_symmetry.space_group_name_H-M   'P 1'
#
loop_
_entity.id
_entity.type
_entity.pdbx_description
1 polymer ?
#
loop_
_entity_poly.entity_id
_entity_poly.type
_entity_poly.pdbx_seq_one_letter_code
_entity_poly.pdbx_strand_id
1 'polypeptide(L)'
;MDISVLEDAQRFVVDRHEILRTRYVEVDGVPSQVVDPPGHADFDVVEVEPGDLEAWLEQEADRSFDLASDPMWRCRVVPIEPDSHILLDVVHHIAADGWSIPQMRMEVGAYYNAAKEGRTPDLEPAIQYRDVARARLHDEVAADLEYWRSALEDAPETITLPAD
;
A
#
# COMPACT_ATOMS: atom_id res chain seq x y z
N MET A 1 2.81 15.16 17.92
CA MET A 1 2.69 14.92 16.46
C MET A 1 1.46 15.67 15.98
N ASP A 2 1.50 16.32 14.81
CA ASP A 2 0.28 16.94 14.25
C ASP A 2 -0.48 15.89 13.44
N ILE A 3 -1.55 15.36 14.01
CA ILE A 3 -2.32 14.27 13.41
C ILE A 3 -3.01 14.72 12.12
N SER A 4 -3.50 15.96 12.09
CA SER A 4 -4.20 16.48 10.90
C SER A 4 -3.25 16.57 9.70
N VAL A 5 -2.01 17.00 9.93
CA VAL A 5 -0.98 17.06 8.90
C VAL A 5 -0.56 15.65 8.45
N LEU A 6 -0.61 14.65 9.34
CA LEU A 6 -0.29 13.27 8.98
C LEU A 6 -1.40 12.63 8.12
N GLU A 7 -2.67 12.87 8.45
CA GLU A 7 -3.81 12.46 7.62
C GLU A 7 -3.73 13.11 6.23
N ASP A 8 -3.45 14.41 6.17
CA ASP A 8 -3.24 15.13 4.91
C ASP A 8 -2.04 14.56 4.12
N ALA A 9 -0.98 14.13 4.80
CA ALA A 9 0.18 13.50 4.18
C ALA A 9 -0.17 12.14 3.56
N GLN A 10 -0.94 11.30 4.25
CA GLN A 10 -1.43 10.04 3.66
C GLN A 10 -2.30 10.33 2.45
N ARG A 11 -3.25 11.27 2.57
CA ARG A 11 -4.15 11.67 1.48
C ARG A 11 -3.37 12.16 0.26
N PHE A 12 -2.36 13.00 0.48
CA PHE A 12 -1.47 13.48 -0.58
C PHE A 12 -0.80 12.34 -1.34
N VAL A 13 -0.26 11.34 -0.63
CA VAL A 13 0.41 10.19 -1.25
C VAL A 13 -0.60 9.27 -1.96
N VAL A 14 -1.78 9.04 -1.40
CA VAL A 14 -2.87 8.29 -2.04
C VAL A 14 -3.34 8.97 -3.33
N ASP A 15 -3.50 10.30 -3.32
CA ASP A 15 -3.92 11.06 -4.49
C ASP A 15 -2.86 11.03 -5.61
N ARG A 16 -1.59 11.10 -5.20
CA ARG A 16 -0.40 11.09 -6.08
C ARG A 16 -0.16 9.75 -6.78
N HIS A 17 -0.47 8.62 -6.14
CA HIS A 17 -0.27 7.27 -6.69
C HIS A 17 -1.61 6.57 -6.91
N GLU A 18 -2.06 6.50 -8.18
CA GLU A 18 -3.34 5.88 -8.58
C GLU A 18 -3.53 4.47 -8.00
N ILE A 19 -2.45 3.70 -7.86
CA ILE A 19 -2.49 2.31 -7.37
C ILE A 19 -3.01 2.19 -5.93
N LEU A 20 -2.82 3.21 -5.09
CA LEU A 20 -3.26 3.18 -3.68
C LEU A 20 -4.78 3.36 -3.53
N ARG A 21 -5.42 3.92 -4.56
CA ARG A 21 -6.88 4.09 -4.69
C ARG A 21 -7.46 3.27 -5.83
N THR A 22 -6.80 2.15 -6.17
CA THR A 22 -7.26 1.22 -7.19
C THR A 22 -7.98 0.05 -6.54
N ARG A 23 -9.23 -0.19 -6.94
CA ARG A 23 -10.03 -1.35 -6.58
C ARG A 23 -9.99 -2.40 -7.68
N TYR A 24 -10.15 -3.66 -7.29
CA TYR A 24 -10.13 -4.82 -8.18
C TYR A 24 -11.53 -5.41 -8.19
N VAL A 25 -12.23 -5.23 -9.30
CA VAL A 25 -13.63 -5.61 -9.48
C VAL A 25 -13.81 -6.44 -10.73
N GLU A 26 -14.94 -7.13 -10.82
CA GLU A 26 -15.37 -7.76 -12.06
C GLU A 26 -16.31 -6.81 -12.80
N VAL A 27 -16.00 -6.50 -14.06
CA VAL A 27 -16.86 -5.72 -14.96
C VAL A 27 -17.22 -6.64 -16.13
N ASP A 28 -18.51 -6.96 -16.27
CA ASP A 28 -19.02 -7.86 -17.32
C ASP A 28 -18.30 -9.23 -17.39
N GLY A 29 -17.95 -9.82 -16.24
CA GLY A 29 -17.21 -11.09 -16.19
C GLY A 29 -15.68 -10.96 -16.33
N VAL A 30 -15.16 -9.73 -16.43
CA VAL A 30 -13.73 -9.47 -16.66
C VAL A 30 -13.08 -8.82 -15.43
N PRO A 31 -12.06 -9.45 -14.83
CA PRO A 31 -11.26 -8.82 -13.78
C PRO A 31 -10.65 -7.50 -14.27
N SER A 32 -10.96 -6.43 -13.56
CA SER A 32 -10.65 -5.06 -13.95
C SER A 32 -10.10 -4.26 -12.77
N GLN A 33 -9.20 -3.33 -13.07
CA GLN A 33 -8.70 -2.35 -12.12
C GLN A 33 -9.43 -1.03 -12.33
N VAL A 34 -10.05 -0.51 -11.27
CA VAL A 34 -10.79 0.75 -11.28
C VAL A 34 -10.12 1.71 -10.31
N VAL A 35 -9.66 2.84 -10.84
CA VAL A 35 -9.04 3.90 -10.04
C VAL A 35 -10.13 4.85 -9.56
N ASP A 36 -10.32 4.95 -8.24
CA ASP A 36 -11.31 5.86 -7.65
C ASP A 36 -10.83 7.31 -7.67
N PRO A 37 -11.72 8.32 -7.59
CA PRO A 37 -11.32 9.73 -7.51
C PRO A 37 -10.41 10.05 -6.29
N PRO A 38 -9.58 11.10 -6.37
CA PRO A 38 -8.77 11.55 -5.25
C PRO A 38 -9.61 12.13 -4.11
N GLY A 39 -9.00 12.28 -2.92
CA GLY A 39 -9.52 13.05 -1.80
C GLY A 39 -9.89 12.24 -0.55
N HIS A 40 -9.62 10.93 -0.53
CA HIS A 40 -9.91 10.06 0.61
C HIS A 40 -8.63 9.38 1.13
N ALA A 41 -8.49 9.35 2.46
CA ALA A 41 -7.49 8.55 3.16
C ALA A 41 -8.23 7.68 4.19
N ASP A 42 -7.89 6.39 4.24
CA ASP A 42 -8.32 5.50 5.32
C ASP A 42 -7.39 5.71 6.52
N PHE A 43 -7.71 6.74 7.31
CA PHE A 43 -6.95 7.23 8.45
C PHE A 43 -7.87 7.40 9.65
N ASP A 44 -7.53 6.80 10.78
CA ASP A 44 -8.26 7.03 12.04
C ASP A 44 -7.31 7.16 13.23
N VAL A 45 -7.68 8.00 14.19
CA VAL A 45 -7.11 7.96 15.55
C VAL A 45 -7.97 7.03 16.38
N VAL A 46 -7.35 6.03 17.01
CA VAL A 46 -8.06 5.02 17.80
C VAL A 46 -7.53 5.02 19.21
N GLU A 47 -8.43 5.16 20.18
CA GLU A 47 -8.10 4.96 21.59
C GLU A 47 -8.18 3.46 21.91
N VAL A 48 -7.11 2.96 22.54
CA VAL A 48 -6.99 1.55 22.93
C VAL A 48 -6.51 1.51 24.36
N GLU A 49 -7.14 0.69 25.19
CA GLU A 49 -6.71 0.49 26.57
C GLU A 49 -5.30 -0.13 26.59
N PRO A 50 -4.38 0.32 27.46
CA PRO A 50 -2.99 -0.16 27.46
C PRO A 50 -2.84 -1.68 27.60
N GLY A 51 -3.78 -2.35 28.26
CA GLY A 51 -3.78 -3.81 28.43
C GLY A 51 -4.16 -4.60 27.16
N ASP A 52 -4.81 -3.95 26.21
CA ASP A 52 -5.33 -4.57 24.98
C ASP A 52 -4.53 -4.16 23.72
N LEU A 53 -3.55 -3.27 23.88
CA LEU A 53 -2.81 -2.63 22.78
C LEU A 53 -2.18 -3.63 21.80
N GLU A 54 -1.46 -4.63 22.31
CA GLU A 54 -0.77 -5.62 21.48
C GLU A 54 -1.77 -6.46 20.67
N ALA A 55 -2.80 -7.00 21.34
CA ALA A 55 -3.84 -7.78 20.69
C ALA A 55 -4.62 -6.95 19.64
N TRP A 56 -4.87 -5.67 19.92
CA TRP A 56 -5.51 -4.77 18.98
C TRP A 56 -4.64 -4.50 17.75
N LEU A 57 -3.33 -4.25 17.95
CA LEU A 57 -2.39 -4.03 16.85
C LEU A 57 -2.28 -5.25 15.94
N GLU A 58 -2.20 -6.46 16.51
CA GLU A 58 -2.21 -7.71 15.75
C GLU A 58 -3.51 -7.88 14.95
N GLN A 59 -4.65 -7.70 15.62
CA GLN A 59 -5.96 -7.81 14.97
C GLN A 59 -6.12 -6.81 13.81
N GLU A 60 -5.67 -5.57 14.00
CA GLU A 60 -5.78 -4.53 12.98
C GLU A 60 -4.81 -4.76 11.82
N ALA A 61 -3.62 -5.29 12.07
CA ALA A 61 -2.66 -5.69 11.04
C ALA A 61 -3.15 -6.89 10.21
N ASP A 62 -3.81 -7.86 10.86
CA ASP A 62 -4.35 -9.07 10.21
C ASP A 62 -5.71 -8.84 9.54
N ARG A 63 -6.36 -7.70 9.79
CA ARG A 63 -7.65 -7.37 9.19
C ARG A 63 -7.51 -7.26 7.68
N SER A 64 -8.09 -8.25 7.00
CA SER A 64 -8.08 -8.37 5.54
C SER A 64 -8.68 -7.14 4.84
N PHE A 65 -8.22 -6.91 3.62
CA PHE A 65 -8.79 -5.90 2.72
C PHE A 65 -9.82 -6.56 1.82
N ASP A 66 -10.97 -5.91 1.65
CA ASP A 66 -11.86 -6.19 0.52
C ASP A 66 -11.36 -5.43 -0.70
N LEU A 67 -10.72 -6.14 -1.64
CA LEU A 67 -10.14 -5.53 -2.85
C LEU A 67 -11.18 -4.83 -3.73
N ALA A 68 -12.47 -5.14 -3.57
CA ALA A 68 -13.54 -4.56 -4.37
C ALA A 68 -14.01 -3.20 -3.85
N SER A 69 -13.72 -2.85 -2.59
CA SER A 69 -14.24 -1.64 -1.93
C SER A 69 -13.19 -0.83 -1.16
N ASP A 70 -12.16 -1.47 -0.61
CA ASP A 70 -11.27 -0.84 0.34
C ASP A 70 -10.14 -0.07 -0.36
N PRO A 71 -9.65 1.04 0.23
CA PRO A 71 -8.37 1.62 -0.14
C PRO A 71 -7.21 0.65 0.13
N MET A 72 -6.16 0.70 -0.67
CA MET A 72 -5.04 -0.26 -0.55
C MET A 72 -4.04 0.11 0.56
N TRP A 73 -4.30 1.18 1.31
CA TRP A 73 -3.49 1.62 2.43
C TRP A 73 -4.37 2.16 3.55
N ARG A 74 -4.24 1.54 4.71
CA ARG A 74 -4.89 1.87 5.95
C ARG A 74 -3.88 2.37 6.96
N CYS A 75 -4.20 3.47 7.63
CA CYS A 75 -3.37 4.06 8.66
C CYS A 75 -4.16 4.22 9.96
N ARG A 76 -3.58 3.81 11.09
CA ARG A 76 -4.18 4.01 12.42
C ARG A 76 -3.16 4.67 13.33
N VAL A 77 -3.60 5.67 14.07
CA VAL A 77 -2.81 6.32 15.12
C VAL A 77 -3.37 5.95 16.48
N VAL A 78 -2.55 5.36 17.34
CA VAL A 78 -2.91 5.06 18.72
C VAL A 78 -2.12 5.97 19.66
N PRO A 79 -2.77 6.94 20.33
CA PRO A 79 -2.12 7.70 21.40
C PRO A 79 -1.80 6.77 22.57
N ILE A 80 -0.54 6.78 23.05
CA ILE A 80 -0.11 5.96 24.20
C ILE A 80 0.31 6.80 25.41
N GLU A 81 0.80 8.03 25.17
CA GLU A 81 1.13 9.03 26.19
C GLU A 81 0.88 10.43 25.60
N PRO A 82 0.86 11.54 26.38
CA PRO A 82 0.53 12.87 25.88
C PRO A 82 1.31 13.31 24.63
N ASP A 83 2.58 12.90 24.50
CA ASP A 83 3.45 13.23 23.37
C ASP A 83 3.91 12.01 22.57
N SER A 84 3.35 10.82 22.82
CA SER A 84 3.79 9.55 22.23
C SER A 84 2.64 8.81 21.57
N HIS A 85 2.87 8.33 20.36
CA HIS A 85 1.87 7.70 19.51
C HIS A 85 2.47 6.48 18.82
N ILE A 86 1.66 5.47 18.60
CA ILE A 86 1.96 4.38 17.68
C ILE A 86 1.28 4.68 16.34
N LEU A 87 2.03 4.52 15.26
CA LEU A 87 1.52 4.58 13.89
C LEU A 87 1.52 3.16 13.33
N LEU A 88 0.33 2.64 13.03
CA LEU A 88 0.15 1.37 12.33
C LEU A 88 -0.22 1.64 10.87
N ASP A 89 0.72 1.35 9.97
CA ASP A 89 0.53 1.40 8.53
C ASP A 89 0.37 0.00 7.96
N VAL A 90 -0.78 -0.27 7.33
CA VAL A 90 -1.06 -1.53 6.65
C VAL A 90 -1.32 -1.23 5.18
N VAL A 91 -0.51 -1.82 4.30
CA VAL A 91 -0.62 -1.65 2.85
C VAL A 91 -0.82 -3.01 2.21
N HIS A 92 -1.82 -3.15 1.34
CA HIS A 92 -2.03 -4.39 0.64
C HIS A 92 -0.92 -4.60 -0.41
N HIS A 93 -0.28 -5.78 -0.41
CA HIS A 93 0.89 -6.07 -1.26
C HIS A 93 0.58 -6.01 -2.77
N ILE A 94 -0.70 -6.06 -3.16
CA ILE A 94 -1.11 -5.84 -4.56
C ILE A 94 -0.74 -4.43 -5.08
N ALA A 95 -0.66 -3.44 -4.18
CA ALA A 95 -0.42 -2.05 -4.51
C ALA A 95 1.01 -1.57 -4.17
N ALA A 96 1.75 -2.34 -3.36
CA ALA A 96 3.08 -1.96 -2.90
C ALA A 96 3.98 -3.17 -2.63
N ASP A 97 5.28 -2.98 -2.74
CA ASP A 97 6.31 -3.97 -2.46
C ASP A 97 7.40 -3.39 -1.53
N GLY A 98 8.42 -4.20 -1.24
CA GLY A 98 9.54 -3.80 -0.37
C GLY A 98 10.34 -2.59 -0.88
N TRP A 99 10.24 -2.22 -2.16
CA TRP A 99 10.88 -1.03 -2.73
C TRP A 99 9.98 0.20 -2.69
N SER A 100 8.67 0.03 -2.91
CA SER A 100 7.74 1.16 -2.95
C SER A 100 7.34 1.67 -1.56
N ILE A 101 7.26 0.79 -0.54
CA ILE A 101 6.88 1.20 0.83
C ILE A 101 7.83 2.27 1.41
N PRO A 102 9.17 2.14 1.34
CA PRO A 102 10.08 3.20 1.79
C PRO A 102 9.89 4.52 1.05
N GLN A 103 9.59 4.49 -0.25
CA GLN A 103 9.32 5.70 -1.05
C GLN A 103 8.05 6.40 -0.57
N MET A 104 6.96 5.64 -0.36
CA MET A 104 5.71 6.18 0.20
C MET A 104 5.95 6.89 1.53
N ARG A 105 6.72 6.27 2.44
CA ARG A 105 7.06 6.87 3.75
C ARG A 105 7.90 8.14 3.62
N MET A 106 8.83 8.19 2.65
CA MET A 106 9.59 9.41 2.39
C MET A 106 8.69 10.54 1.90
N GLU A 107 7.71 10.25 1.03
CA GLU A 107 6.77 11.25 0.54
C GLU A 107 5.83 11.76 1.65
N VAL A 108 5.37 10.89 2.56
CA VAL A 108 4.66 11.30 3.79
C VAL A 108 5.50 12.29 4.60
N GLY A 109 6.77 11.94 4.86
CA GLY A 109 7.68 12.81 5.60
C GLY A 109 7.95 14.14 4.88
N ALA A 110 8.08 14.12 3.55
CA ALA A 110 8.28 15.32 2.74
C ALA A 110 7.06 16.24 2.82
N TYR A 111 5.85 15.70 2.69
CA TYR A 111 4.61 16.46 2.84
C TYR A 111 4.50 17.04 4.25
N TYR A 112 4.66 16.20 5.27
CA TYR A 112 4.54 16.62 6.67
C TYR A 112 5.47 17.78 7.01
N ASN A 113 6.73 17.72 6.58
CA ASN A 113 7.69 18.80 6.80
C ASN A 113 7.35 20.08 6.03
N ALA A 114 6.91 19.98 4.78
CA ALA A 114 6.50 21.14 3.98
C ALA A 114 5.26 21.83 4.55
N ALA A 115 4.27 21.03 4.98
CA ALA A 115 3.01 21.53 5.53
C ALA A 115 3.22 22.33 6.82
N LYS A 116 4.18 21.92 7.68
CA LYS A 116 4.58 22.69 8.87
C LYS A 116 5.11 24.09 8.58
N GLU A 117 5.55 24.33 7.35
CA GLU A 117 6.00 25.63 6.87
C GLU A 117 4.95 26.34 5.99
N GLY A 118 3.72 25.79 5.88
CA GLY A 118 2.66 26.31 5.02
C GLY A 118 2.95 26.14 3.53
N ARG A 119 3.75 25.12 3.16
CA ARG A 119 4.14 24.82 1.78
C ARG A 119 3.65 23.43 1.38
N THR A 120 3.61 23.16 0.07
CA THR A 120 3.50 21.80 -0.48
C THR A 120 4.89 21.28 -0.83
N PRO A 121 5.14 19.96 -0.73
CA PRO A 121 6.41 19.39 -1.15
C PRO A 121 6.58 19.54 -2.66
N ASP A 122 7.80 19.83 -3.10
CA ASP A 122 8.17 19.87 -4.52
C ASP A 122 8.70 18.50 -4.92
N LEU A 123 7.82 17.68 -5.48
CA LEU A 123 8.12 16.32 -5.93
C LEU A 123 7.84 16.22 -7.42
N GLU A 124 8.75 15.57 -8.15
CA GLU A 124 8.54 15.23 -9.57
C GLU A 124 7.22 14.48 -9.77
N PRO A 125 6.56 14.57 -10.94
CA PRO A 125 5.34 13.80 -11.20
C PRO A 125 5.53 12.30 -10.97
N ALA A 126 4.59 11.67 -10.27
CA ALA A 126 4.63 10.22 -10.05
C ALA A 126 4.32 9.45 -11.35
N ILE A 127 5.10 8.41 -11.61
CA ILE A 127 4.81 7.45 -12.68
C ILE A 127 3.64 6.58 -12.22
N GLN A 128 2.57 6.51 -13.01
CA GLN A 128 1.39 5.74 -12.64
C GLN A 128 1.55 4.26 -12.99
N TYR A 129 1.14 3.39 -12.07
CA TYR A 129 1.29 1.94 -12.26
C TYR A 129 0.55 1.43 -13.51
N ARG A 130 -0.59 2.04 -13.87
CA ARG A 130 -1.31 1.73 -15.12
C ARG A 130 -0.41 1.82 -16.35
N ASP A 131 0.46 2.82 -16.40
CA ASP A 131 1.33 3.04 -17.55
C ASP A 131 2.46 2.00 -17.59
N VAL A 132 2.99 1.63 -16.42
CA VAL A 132 3.95 0.52 -16.27
C VAL A 132 3.31 -0.82 -16.65
N ALA A 133 2.11 -1.12 -16.16
CA ALA A 133 1.38 -2.34 -16.45
C ALA A 133 1.08 -2.45 -17.96
N ARG A 134 0.63 -1.36 -18.58
CA ARG A 134 0.42 -1.31 -20.03
C ARG A 134 1.71 -1.52 -20.81
N ALA A 135 2.82 -0.91 -20.41
CA ALA A 135 4.11 -1.07 -21.08
C ALA A 135 4.68 -2.50 -20.96
N ARG A 136 4.25 -3.26 -19.94
CA ARG A 136 4.63 -4.67 -19.73
C ARG A 136 3.76 -5.66 -20.49
N LEU A 137 2.62 -5.24 -21.04
CA LEU A 137 1.89 -6.03 -22.02
C LEU A 137 2.77 -6.11 -23.28
N HIS A 138 3.51 -7.20 -23.41
CA HIS A 138 4.41 -7.43 -24.53
C HIS A 138 3.99 -8.70 -25.26
N ASP A 139 4.25 -8.75 -26.57
CA ASP A 139 3.71 -9.79 -27.45
C ASP A 139 4.41 -11.15 -27.29
N GLU A 140 5.48 -11.23 -26.50
CA GLU A 140 6.34 -12.42 -26.36
C GLU A 140 5.99 -13.32 -25.17
N VAL A 141 4.77 -13.20 -24.59
CA VAL A 141 4.29 -14.07 -23.49
C VAL A 141 4.50 -15.56 -23.81
N ALA A 142 4.36 -15.96 -25.08
CA ALA A 142 4.60 -17.34 -25.50
C ALA A 142 6.07 -17.77 -25.34
N ALA A 143 7.03 -16.90 -25.64
CA ALA A 143 8.45 -17.18 -25.50
C ALA A 143 8.87 -17.21 -24.02
N ASP A 144 8.33 -16.29 -23.21
CA ASP A 144 8.52 -16.32 -21.75
C ASP A 144 8.00 -17.64 -21.16
N LEU A 145 6.80 -18.08 -21.58
CA LEU A 145 6.23 -19.35 -21.13
C LEU A 145 7.07 -20.56 -21.56
N GLU A 146 7.59 -20.55 -22.79
CA GLU A 146 8.48 -21.62 -23.27
C GLU A 146 9.78 -21.68 -22.46
N TYR A 147 10.38 -20.51 -22.22
CA TYR A 147 11.58 -20.40 -21.39
C TYR A 147 11.35 -20.96 -19.99
N TRP A 148 10.30 -20.52 -19.28
CA TRP A 148 10.04 -20.96 -17.91
C TRP A 148 9.67 -22.45 -17.83
N ARG A 149 8.99 -23.00 -18.85
CA ARG A 149 8.74 -24.44 -18.93
C ARG A 149 10.03 -25.24 -19.03
N SER A 150 10.96 -24.82 -19.88
CA SER A 150 12.26 -25.48 -20.02
C SER A 150 13.13 -25.31 -18.77
N ALA A 151 13.20 -24.09 -18.21
CA ALA A 151 14.00 -23.80 -17.03
C ALA A 151 13.55 -24.58 -15.78
N LEU A 152 12.27 -24.96 -15.71
CA LEU A 152 11.65 -25.67 -14.59
C LEU A 152 11.39 -27.15 -14.87
N GLU A 153 11.83 -27.70 -16.01
CA GLU A 153 11.51 -29.07 -16.45
C GLU A 153 11.87 -30.14 -15.41
N ASP A 154 13.05 -30.01 -14.80
CA ASP A 154 13.57 -30.94 -13.77
C ASP A 154 13.46 -30.36 -12.34
N ALA A 155 12.70 -29.28 -12.15
CA ALA A 155 12.54 -28.70 -10.83
C ALA A 155 11.74 -29.65 -9.92
N PRO A 156 12.17 -29.88 -8.67
CA PRO A 156 11.40 -30.68 -7.74
C PRO A 156 10.07 -29.99 -7.42
N GLU A 157 8.98 -30.77 -7.28
CA GLU A 157 7.65 -30.24 -6.93
C GLU A 157 7.68 -29.49 -5.59
N THR A 158 8.51 -29.96 -4.65
CA THR A 158 8.72 -29.34 -3.34
C THR A 158 10.17 -29.43 -2.93
N ILE A 159 10.69 -28.37 -2.32
CA ILE A 159 11.98 -28.42 -1.64
C ILE A 159 11.73 -28.90 -0.20
N THR A 160 12.38 -29.99 0.19
CA THR A 160 12.40 -30.40 1.60
C THR A 160 13.39 -29.52 2.34
N LEU A 161 12.88 -28.59 3.14
CA LEU A 161 13.69 -27.86 4.10
C LEU A 161 13.90 -28.74 5.34
N PRO A 162 15.09 -28.71 5.98
CA PRO A 162 15.27 -29.42 7.24
C PRO A 162 14.25 -28.90 8.25
N ALA A 163 13.54 -29.82 8.90
CA ALA A 163 12.75 -29.48 10.08
C ALA A 163 13.72 -29.17 11.22
N ASP A 164 13.53 -28.01 11.83
CA ASP A 164 14.25 -27.50 13.00
C ASP A 164 14.22 -28.48 14.18
#